data_AF-A0A0N0X6M5-F1
#
_entry.id   AF-A0A0N0X6M5-F1
#
_cell.length_a   1.000
_cell.length_b   1.000
_cell.length_c   1.000
_cell.angle_alpha   90.00
_cell.angle_beta   90.00
_cell.angle_gamma   90.00
#
_symmetry.space_group_name_H-M   'P 1'
#
loop_
_entity.id
_entity.type
_entity.pdbx_description
1 polymer ?
#
loop_
_entity_poly.entity_id
_entity_poly.type
_entity_poly.pdbx_seq_one_letter_code
_entity_poly.pdbx_strand_id
1 'polypeptide(L)'
;MISTFFIPAVNIIGTGCIDEAMLAIRKYGFLKALIVTDAGLAKAGVASQVAGLLVEQGIDSVVYDGAKPNPTIANVENGLALLRERQCDFVISLGGGSPHDCAKGIALCASNGGHISDYEGVDRSAKPQLPLIAINTTAGTASEMTRFCIITDEVRHVKMAIIDRNVTPLLSVNDPNMMIAMPKSLTAATGMDALTHAIEAYVSTAANPITDACALQAMALIANNLRDAFTNGANITARENMAYAQFLAGMAFNNASLGYVHAMAHQLGGFYDLPHGVCNAVLLPHVQRFNASVSAARLTDVAHAMGCNIRGLSPQEGAQAAIEAIRALSAAVEIPAGLAVLGVKEEDFPILATNALKDACGLTNPRRADLEQIQEIFRQAM
;
A
#
# COMPACT_ATOMS: atom_id res chain seq x y z
N MET A 1 17.64 13.60 -15.56
CA MET A 1 16.92 12.34 -15.76
C MET A 1 15.45 12.69 -16.01
N ILE A 2 14.78 12.04 -16.96
CA ILE A 2 13.35 12.28 -17.22
C ILE A 2 12.57 11.45 -16.20
N SER A 3 11.61 12.07 -15.51
CA SER A 3 10.70 11.39 -14.58
C SER A 3 9.27 11.44 -15.12
N THR A 4 8.48 10.40 -14.82
CA THR A 4 7.05 10.35 -15.11
C THR A 4 6.29 10.24 -13.80
N PHE A 5 5.15 10.92 -13.71
CA PHE A 5 4.30 10.92 -12.51
C PHE A 5 2.93 10.34 -12.85
N PHE A 6 2.65 9.14 -12.33
CA PHE A 6 1.41 8.40 -12.47
C PHE A 6 0.55 8.59 -11.22
N ILE A 7 -0.73 8.88 -11.46
CA ILE A 7 -1.78 9.09 -10.46
C ILE A 7 -3.15 8.97 -11.16
N PRO A 8 -4.23 8.55 -10.48
CA PRO A 8 -5.57 8.66 -11.03
C PRO A 8 -5.90 10.10 -11.41
N ALA A 9 -6.67 10.27 -12.47
CA ALA A 9 -7.05 11.59 -12.96
C ALA A 9 -7.92 12.37 -11.95
N VAL A 10 -8.71 11.66 -11.16
CA VAL A 10 -9.60 12.23 -10.14
C VAL A 10 -9.42 11.47 -8.83
N ASN A 11 -9.26 12.22 -7.74
CA ASN A 11 -9.07 11.68 -6.39
C ASN A 11 -9.96 12.48 -5.44
N ILE A 12 -10.91 11.82 -4.79
CA ILE A 12 -11.90 12.43 -3.90
C ILE A 12 -11.53 12.03 -2.46
N ILE A 13 -11.13 13.01 -1.64
CA ILE A 13 -10.56 12.77 -0.31
C ILE A 13 -11.19 13.76 0.67
N GLY A 14 -11.54 13.28 1.86
CA GLY A 14 -12.09 14.11 2.95
C GLY A 14 -13.29 13.48 3.62
N THR A 15 -13.62 13.96 4.81
CA THR A 15 -14.74 13.43 5.61
C THR A 15 -16.07 13.59 4.88
N GLY A 16 -16.76 12.47 4.65
CA GLY A 16 -18.08 12.42 3.99
C GLY A 16 -18.03 12.41 2.47
N CYS A 17 -16.84 12.37 1.87
CA CYS A 17 -16.67 12.50 0.42
C CYS A 17 -17.21 11.30 -0.39
N ILE A 18 -17.69 10.25 0.28
CA ILE A 18 -18.36 9.13 -0.38
C ILE A 18 -19.60 9.59 -1.15
N ASP A 19 -20.34 10.58 -0.66
CA ASP A 19 -21.55 11.09 -1.32
C ASP A 19 -21.19 11.82 -2.63
N GLU A 20 -20.17 12.68 -2.58
CA GLU A 20 -19.60 13.34 -3.76
C GLU A 20 -19.03 12.32 -4.76
N ALA A 21 -18.43 11.23 -4.26
CA ALA A 21 -17.95 10.16 -5.12
C ALA A 21 -19.11 9.52 -5.88
N MET A 22 -20.24 9.20 -5.24
CA MET A 22 -21.41 8.64 -5.93
C MET A 22 -21.94 9.55 -7.04
N LEU A 23 -21.99 10.86 -6.77
CA LEU A 23 -22.36 11.87 -7.78
C LEU A 23 -21.36 11.92 -8.94
N ALA A 24 -20.07 11.73 -8.67
CA ALA A 24 -19.04 11.63 -9.71
C ALA A 24 -19.17 10.35 -10.53
N ILE A 25 -19.40 9.20 -9.87
CA ILE A 25 -19.58 7.89 -10.52
C ILE A 25 -20.74 7.95 -11.52
N ARG A 26 -21.87 8.54 -11.12
CA ARG A 26 -23.05 8.71 -11.99
C ARG A 26 -22.73 9.42 -13.32
N LYS A 27 -21.81 10.39 -13.32
CA LYS A 27 -21.47 11.18 -14.52
C LYS A 27 -20.73 10.37 -15.59
N TYR A 28 -20.15 9.22 -15.24
CA TYR A 28 -19.53 8.35 -16.23
C TYR A 28 -20.54 7.54 -17.06
N GLY A 29 -21.80 7.46 -16.63
CA GLY A 29 -22.85 6.75 -17.36
C GLY A 29 -22.76 5.22 -17.30
N PHE A 30 -22.03 4.67 -16.33
CA PHE A 30 -22.02 3.24 -16.04
C PHE A 30 -23.36 2.78 -15.46
N LEU A 31 -23.70 1.51 -15.68
CA LEU A 31 -25.00 0.96 -15.32
C LEU A 31 -24.92 -0.11 -14.23
N LYS A 32 -23.85 -0.91 -14.20
CA LYS A 32 -23.76 -2.07 -13.29
C LYS A 32 -22.35 -2.37 -12.80
N ALA A 33 -22.13 -2.13 -11.51
CA ALA A 33 -20.85 -2.37 -10.85
C ALA A 33 -20.65 -3.85 -10.48
N LEU A 34 -19.40 -4.32 -10.55
CA LEU A 34 -18.91 -5.38 -9.67
C LEU A 34 -18.20 -4.74 -8.48
N ILE A 35 -18.75 -4.89 -7.27
CA ILE A 35 -18.09 -4.47 -6.03
C ILE A 35 -17.18 -5.61 -5.55
N VAL A 36 -15.87 -5.43 -5.63
CA VAL A 36 -14.84 -6.37 -5.18
C VAL A 36 -14.40 -5.97 -3.77
N THR A 37 -14.61 -6.86 -2.80
CA THR A 37 -14.33 -6.62 -1.38
C THR A 37 -13.89 -7.90 -0.67
N ASP A 38 -13.56 -7.80 0.62
CA ASP A 38 -13.31 -8.94 1.49
C ASP A 38 -14.57 -9.36 2.29
N ALA A 39 -14.59 -10.62 2.73
CA ALA A 39 -15.69 -11.18 3.48
C ALA A 39 -15.97 -10.45 4.81
N GLY A 40 -14.96 -9.82 5.42
CA GLY A 40 -15.09 -9.05 6.65
C GLY A 40 -15.92 -7.78 6.44
N LEU A 41 -15.58 -6.99 5.42
CA LEU A 41 -16.31 -5.78 5.05
C LEU A 41 -17.71 -6.09 4.51
N ALA A 42 -17.87 -7.17 3.74
CA ALA A 42 -19.18 -7.63 3.30
C ALA A 42 -20.08 -7.99 4.49
N LYS A 43 -19.56 -8.79 5.43
CA LYS A 43 -20.29 -9.16 6.67
C LYS A 43 -20.59 -7.96 7.55
N ALA A 44 -19.72 -6.96 7.59
CA ALA A 44 -19.94 -5.71 8.31
C ALA A 44 -20.98 -4.78 7.65
N GLY A 45 -21.47 -5.13 6.45
CA GLY A 45 -22.49 -4.37 5.73
C GLY A 45 -21.96 -3.18 4.93
N VAL A 46 -20.64 -2.98 4.88
CA VAL A 46 -20.02 -1.84 4.15
C VAL A 46 -20.26 -1.97 2.65
N ALA A 47 -20.16 -3.19 2.10
CA ALA A 47 -20.48 -3.44 0.70
C ALA A 47 -21.96 -3.15 0.37
N SER A 48 -22.86 -3.53 1.28
CA SER A 48 -24.29 -3.25 1.13
C SER A 48 -24.61 -1.77 1.22
N GLN A 49 -23.91 -1.02 2.08
CA GLN A 49 -24.02 0.43 2.16
C GLN A 49 -23.63 1.08 0.82
N VAL A 50 -22.46 0.73 0.26
CA VAL A 50 -22.02 1.25 -1.04
C VAL A 50 -23.00 0.85 -2.16
N ALA A 51 -23.49 -0.39 -2.16
CA ALA A 51 -24.50 -0.84 -3.11
C ALA A 51 -25.80 -0.02 -3.02
N GLY A 52 -26.25 0.31 -1.81
CA GLY A 52 -27.41 1.18 -1.59
C GLY A 52 -27.22 2.59 -2.16
N LEU A 53 -26.04 3.19 -1.92
CA LEU A 53 -25.69 4.50 -2.46
C LEU A 53 -25.64 4.52 -3.99
N LEU A 54 -25.19 3.43 -4.63
CA LEU A 54 -25.22 3.29 -6.09
C LEU A 54 -26.64 3.22 -6.64
N VAL A 55 -27.54 2.50 -5.97
CA VAL A 55 -28.96 2.40 -6.36
C VAL A 55 -29.64 3.77 -6.35
N GLU A 56 -29.31 4.64 -5.39
CA GLU A 56 -29.80 6.03 -5.37
C GLU A 56 -29.35 6.85 -6.58
N GLN A 57 -28.25 6.46 -7.22
CA GLN A 57 -27.76 7.05 -8.47
C GLN A 57 -28.28 6.34 -9.73
N GLY A 58 -29.12 5.31 -9.58
CA GLY A 58 -29.64 4.49 -10.68
C GLY A 58 -28.63 3.48 -11.22
N ILE A 59 -27.67 3.05 -10.39
CA ILE A 59 -26.61 2.11 -10.77
C ILE A 59 -26.82 0.80 -10.01
N ASP A 60 -26.95 -0.31 -10.74
CA ASP A 60 -27.03 -1.64 -10.16
C ASP A 60 -25.65 -2.12 -9.69
N SER A 61 -25.61 -3.10 -8.80
CA SER A 61 -24.34 -3.70 -8.39
C SER A 61 -24.45 -5.18 -8.02
N VAL A 62 -23.33 -5.89 -8.15
CA VAL A 62 -23.14 -7.24 -7.64
C VAL A 62 -21.91 -7.25 -6.75
N VAL A 63 -22.00 -7.89 -5.59
CA VAL A 63 -20.87 -8.00 -4.65
C VAL A 63 -20.10 -9.31 -4.92
N TYR A 64 -18.79 -9.18 -5.02
CA TYR A 64 -17.81 -10.25 -4.92
C TYR A 64 -16.99 -10.03 -3.64
N ASP A 65 -17.21 -10.85 -2.63
CA ASP A 65 -16.57 -10.78 -1.31
C ASP A 65 -15.41 -11.79 -1.15
N GLY A 66 -14.94 -12.35 -2.27
CA GLY A 66 -13.91 -13.39 -2.31
C GLY A 66 -12.47 -12.88 -2.23
N ALA A 67 -12.22 -11.57 -2.12
CA ALA A 67 -10.86 -11.05 -2.03
C ALA A 67 -10.24 -11.44 -0.67
N LYS A 68 -9.20 -12.26 -0.70
CA LYS A 68 -8.45 -12.68 0.50
C LYS A 68 -7.27 -11.74 0.74
N PRO A 69 -6.75 -11.66 1.98
CA PRO A 69 -5.40 -11.16 2.19
C PRO A 69 -4.43 -11.85 1.22
N ASN A 70 -3.51 -11.09 0.62
CA ASN A 70 -2.58 -11.60 -0.41
C ASN A 70 -3.33 -12.23 -1.62
N PRO A 71 -4.13 -11.42 -2.37
CA PRO A 71 -5.11 -11.94 -3.34
C PRO A 71 -4.46 -12.83 -4.39
N THR A 72 -5.11 -13.95 -4.72
CA THR A 72 -4.53 -15.00 -5.56
C THR A 72 -5.05 -14.97 -6.99
N ILE A 73 -4.38 -15.71 -7.89
CA ILE A 73 -4.86 -15.92 -9.27
C ILE A 73 -6.32 -16.40 -9.26
N ALA A 74 -6.66 -17.37 -8.40
CA ALA A 74 -8.02 -17.89 -8.30
C ALA A 74 -9.03 -16.82 -7.84
N ASN A 75 -8.63 -15.89 -6.97
CA ASN A 75 -9.50 -14.77 -6.59
C ASN A 75 -9.84 -13.88 -7.80
N VAL A 76 -8.87 -13.62 -8.67
CA VAL A 76 -9.07 -12.84 -9.89
C VAL A 76 -9.97 -13.59 -10.88
N GLU A 77 -9.71 -14.88 -11.12
CA GLU A 77 -10.49 -15.68 -12.06
C GLU A 77 -11.96 -15.83 -11.64
N ASN A 78 -12.23 -16.05 -10.35
CA ASN A 78 -13.58 -16.15 -9.82
C ASN A 78 -14.34 -14.81 -9.91
N GLY A 79 -13.69 -13.70 -9.56
CA GLY A 79 -14.30 -12.38 -9.69
C GLY A 79 -14.56 -12.00 -11.15
N LEU A 80 -13.66 -12.36 -12.06
CA LEU A 80 -13.83 -12.16 -13.51
C LEU A 80 -14.96 -13.01 -14.09
N ALA A 81 -15.12 -14.25 -13.62
CA ALA A 81 -16.25 -15.09 -14.01
C ALA A 81 -17.59 -14.45 -13.60
N LEU A 82 -17.69 -13.96 -12.36
CA LEU A 82 -18.88 -13.29 -11.87
C LEU A 82 -19.16 -11.97 -12.61
N LEU A 83 -18.11 -11.18 -12.89
CA LEU A 83 -18.21 -9.95 -13.71
C LEU A 83 -18.91 -10.23 -15.04
N ARG A 84 -18.45 -11.28 -15.74
CA ARG A 84 -18.96 -11.68 -17.06
C ARG A 84 -20.37 -12.25 -16.98
N GLU A 85 -20.62 -13.16 -16.05
CA GLU A 85 -21.93 -13.78 -15.84
C GLU A 85 -23.01 -12.74 -15.57
N ARG A 86 -22.68 -11.73 -14.75
CA ARG A 86 -23.62 -10.69 -14.34
C ARG A 86 -23.61 -9.47 -15.24
N GLN A 87 -22.77 -9.46 -16.26
CA GLN A 87 -22.65 -8.40 -17.27
C GLN A 87 -22.41 -7.02 -16.63
N CYS A 88 -21.51 -6.96 -15.65
CA CYS A 88 -21.08 -5.68 -15.07
C CYS A 88 -20.22 -4.90 -16.08
N ASP A 89 -20.40 -3.58 -16.16
CA ASP A 89 -19.71 -2.70 -17.12
C ASP A 89 -18.58 -1.88 -16.48
N PHE A 90 -18.44 -1.93 -15.15
CA PHE A 90 -17.31 -1.38 -14.42
C PHE A 90 -17.08 -2.10 -13.08
N VAL A 91 -15.92 -1.83 -12.47
CA VAL A 91 -15.52 -2.41 -11.18
C VAL A 91 -15.42 -1.31 -10.12
N ILE A 92 -15.89 -1.63 -8.91
CA ILE A 92 -15.60 -0.87 -7.69
C ILE A 92 -14.78 -1.77 -6.78
N SER A 93 -13.55 -1.39 -6.47
CA SER A 93 -12.84 -2.04 -5.35
C SER A 93 -13.19 -1.34 -4.04
N LEU A 94 -13.53 -2.12 -3.02
CA LEU A 94 -13.90 -1.63 -1.69
C LEU A 94 -13.10 -2.38 -0.63
N GLY A 95 -12.19 -1.67 0.03
CA GLY A 95 -11.41 -2.22 1.14
C GLY A 95 -10.02 -1.64 1.23
N GLY A 96 -9.05 -2.46 1.65
CA GLY A 96 -7.63 -2.12 1.58
C GLY A 96 -6.93 -2.65 0.32
N GLY A 97 -5.60 -2.75 0.38
CA GLY A 97 -4.79 -3.15 -0.78
C GLY A 97 -5.19 -4.48 -1.43
N SER A 98 -5.62 -5.48 -0.66
CA SER A 98 -6.00 -6.79 -1.21
C SER A 98 -7.23 -6.75 -2.13
N PRO A 99 -8.39 -6.18 -1.71
CA PRO A 99 -9.49 -5.89 -2.64
C PRO A 99 -9.10 -5.03 -3.85
N HIS A 100 -8.24 -4.00 -3.67
CA HIS A 100 -7.79 -3.14 -4.77
C HIS A 100 -7.01 -3.92 -5.83
N ASP A 101 -6.03 -4.73 -5.42
CA ASP A 101 -5.21 -5.51 -6.35
C ASP A 101 -6.04 -6.61 -7.02
N CYS A 102 -6.92 -7.29 -6.28
CA CYS A 102 -7.86 -8.24 -6.87
C CYS A 102 -8.74 -7.58 -7.94
N ALA A 103 -9.28 -6.39 -7.67
CA ALA A 103 -10.13 -5.65 -8.60
C ALA A 103 -9.37 -5.16 -9.83
N LYS A 104 -8.13 -4.68 -9.68
CA LYS A 104 -7.23 -4.34 -10.78
C LYS A 104 -6.99 -5.55 -11.68
N GLY A 105 -6.69 -6.71 -11.09
CA GLY A 105 -6.52 -7.96 -11.83
C GLY A 105 -7.77 -8.34 -12.63
N ILE A 106 -8.95 -8.26 -12.01
CA ILE A 106 -10.24 -8.54 -12.67
C ILE A 106 -10.47 -7.56 -13.83
N ALA A 107 -10.32 -6.26 -13.58
CA ALA A 107 -10.55 -5.20 -14.56
C ALA A 107 -9.57 -5.28 -15.76
N LEU A 108 -8.30 -5.59 -15.50
CA LEU A 108 -7.26 -5.74 -16.53
C LEU A 108 -7.57 -6.92 -17.45
N CYS A 109 -7.86 -8.09 -16.88
CA CYS A 109 -8.21 -9.31 -17.61
C CYS A 109 -9.57 -9.20 -18.31
N ALA A 110 -10.51 -8.40 -17.79
CA ALA A 110 -11.79 -8.14 -18.45
C ALA A 110 -11.62 -7.46 -19.81
N SER A 111 -10.72 -6.48 -19.93
CA SER A 111 -10.47 -5.73 -21.18
C SER A 111 -9.43 -6.35 -22.11
N ASN A 112 -8.43 -7.03 -21.55
CA ASN A 112 -7.30 -7.56 -22.32
C ASN A 112 -7.39 -9.07 -22.60
N GLY A 113 -8.23 -9.82 -21.87
CA GLY A 113 -8.30 -11.29 -21.97
C GLY A 113 -7.12 -11.99 -21.26
N GLY A 114 -6.86 -13.25 -21.62
CA GLY A 114 -5.74 -14.03 -21.06
C GLY A 114 -5.89 -14.34 -19.57
N HIS A 115 -4.76 -14.70 -18.95
CA HIS A 115 -4.62 -14.93 -17.51
C HIS A 115 -3.86 -13.78 -16.86
N ILE A 116 -4.10 -13.54 -15.56
CA ILE A 116 -3.46 -12.43 -14.85
C ILE A 116 -1.92 -12.55 -14.83
N SER A 117 -1.40 -13.78 -14.86
CA SER A 117 0.03 -14.07 -14.97
C SER A 117 0.67 -13.59 -16.28
N ASP A 118 -0.10 -13.44 -17.35
CA ASP A 118 0.42 -12.95 -18.65
C ASP A 118 0.90 -11.49 -18.57
N TYR A 119 0.42 -10.77 -17.55
CA TYR A 119 0.70 -9.36 -17.31
C TYR A 119 1.79 -9.11 -16.27
N GLU A 120 2.41 -10.16 -15.69
CA GLU A 120 3.55 -10.01 -14.78
C GLU A 120 4.70 -9.26 -15.48
N GLY A 121 5.23 -8.22 -14.84
CA GLY A 121 6.25 -7.33 -15.39
C GLY A 121 5.76 -5.90 -15.62
N VAL A 122 6.39 -5.20 -16.58
CA VAL A 122 6.18 -3.76 -16.81
C VAL A 122 5.41 -3.51 -18.11
N ASP A 123 4.31 -2.74 -18.02
CA ASP A 123 3.49 -2.25 -19.14
C ASP A 123 3.17 -3.34 -20.19
N ARG A 124 2.71 -4.50 -19.71
CA ARG A 124 2.44 -5.70 -20.53
C ARG A 124 1.09 -5.64 -21.25
N SER A 125 0.12 -4.91 -20.70
CA SER A 125 -1.22 -4.81 -21.28
C SER A 125 -1.26 -3.91 -22.52
N ALA A 126 -2.06 -4.31 -23.50
CA ALA A 126 -2.20 -3.56 -24.76
C ALA A 126 -3.28 -2.47 -24.68
N LYS A 127 -4.27 -2.63 -23.80
CA LYS A 127 -5.44 -1.75 -23.68
C LYS A 127 -5.64 -1.33 -22.22
N PRO A 128 -6.24 -0.14 -21.99
CA PRO A 128 -6.74 0.23 -20.67
C PRO A 128 -7.62 -0.86 -20.04
N GLN A 129 -7.55 -0.99 -18.72
CA GLN A 129 -8.45 -1.88 -17.96
C GLN A 129 -9.91 -1.45 -18.09
N LEU A 130 -10.84 -2.35 -17.74
CA LEU A 130 -12.25 -1.99 -17.56
C LEU A 130 -12.34 -0.88 -16.51
N PRO A 131 -13.21 0.15 -16.63
CA PRO A 131 -13.24 1.25 -15.68
C PRO A 131 -13.28 0.77 -14.23
N LEU A 132 -12.34 1.27 -13.42
CA LEU A 132 -12.16 0.90 -12.03
C LEU A 132 -12.24 2.14 -11.15
N ILE A 133 -13.15 2.12 -10.19
CA ILE A 133 -13.26 3.10 -9.11
C ILE A 133 -12.79 2.43 -7.81
N ALA A 134 -11.91 3.09 -7.06
CA ALA A 134 -11.33 2.51 -5.87
C ALA A 134 -11.71 3.27 -4.61
N ILE A 135 -12.50 2.63 -3.74
CA ILE A 135 -12.95 3.15 -2.45
C ILE A 135 -12.10 2.51 -1.36
N ASN A 136 -11.13 3.27 -0.85
CA ASN A 136 -10.19 2.78 0.14
C ASN A 136 -10.75 2.91 1.57
N THR A 137 -10.50 1.89 2.37
CA THR A 137 -10.93 1.80 3.78
C THR A 137 -9.75 1.61 4.74
N THR A 138 -8.51 1.70 4.26
CA THR A 138 -7.30 1.53 5.08
C THR A 138 -6.33 2.69 4.92
N ALA A 139 -5.84 3.24 6.03
CA ALA A 139 -4.82 4.27 5.99
C ALA A 139 -3.41 3.66 5.89
N GLY A 140 -3.02 3.14 4.71
CA GLY A 140 -1.70 2.51 4.53
C GLY A 140 -1.23 2.29 3.09
N THR A 141 -1.92 1.41 2.36
CA THR A 141 -1.37 0.80 1.13
C THR A 141 -1.29 1.72 -0.08
N ALA A 142 -2.15 2.75 -0.12
CA ALA A 142 -2.43 3.59 -1.28
C ALA A 142 -2.75 2.82 -2.59
N SER A 143 -3.12 1.54 -2.54
CA SER A 143 -3.34 0.75 -3.75
C SER A 143 -4.49 1.31 -4.60
N GLU A 144 -5.43 2.07 -4.02
CA GLU A 144 -6.47 2.79 -4.76
C GLU A 144 -5.96 3.83 -5.77
N MET A 145 -4.66 4.17 -5.74
CA MET A 145 -4.06 5.13 -6.68
C MET A 145 -2.85 4.59 -7.45
N THR A 146 -2.34 3.42 -7.09
CA THR A 146 -1.09 2.93 -7.67
C THR A 146 -1.29 2.27 -9.03
N ARG A 147 -0.20 2.25 -9.82
CA ARG A 147 -0.07 1.45 -11.05
C ARG A 147 0.48 0.03 -10.80
N PHE A 148 0.42 -0.42 -9.55
CA PHE A 148 0.85 -1.74 -9.13
C PHE A 148 -0.37 -2.63 -8.92
N CYS A 149 -0.27 -3.90 -9.31
CA CYS A 149 -1.23 -4.94 -8.98
C CYS A 149 -0.43 -6.17 -8.52
N ILE A 150 -0.54 -6.50 -7.23
CA ILE A 150 0.22 -7.58 -6.61
C ILE A 150 -0.68 -8.79 -6.42
N ILE A 151 -0.38 -9.88 -7.13
CA ILE A 151 -1.19 -11.10 -7.11
C ILE A 151 -0.31 -12.29 -6.71
N THR A 152 -0.76 -13.06 -5.73
CA THR A 152 -0.08 -14.28 -5.28
C THR A 152 -0.28 -15.40 -6.29
N ASP A 153 0.82 -15.98 -6.77
CA ASP A 153 0.84 -17.25 -7.48
C ASP A 153 1.04 -18.38 -6.46
N GLU A 154 -0.06 -19.08 -6.16
CA GLU A 154 -0.08 -20.18 -5.19
C GLU A 154 0.73 -21.40 -5.65
N VAL A 155 0.99 -21.55 -6.96
CA VAL A 155 1.78 -22.66 -7.52
C VAL A 155 3.27 -22.38 -7.39
N ARG A 156 3.70 -21.15 -7.68
CA ARG A 156 5.10 -20.72 -7.55
C ARG A 156 5.48 -20.26 -6.14
N HIS A 157 4.49 -20.03 -5.26
CA HIS A 157 4.66 -19.40 -3.95
C HIS A 157 5.37 -18.04 -4.02
N VAL A 158 5.04 -17.23 -5.02
CA VAL A 158 5.59 -15.88 -5.23
C VAL A 158 4.49 -14.85 -5.41
N LYS A 159 4.77 -13.61 -5.00
CA LYS A 159 3.93 -12.45 -5.33
C LYS A 159 4.34 -11.91 -6.69
N MET A 160 3.47 -12.05 -7.69
CA MET A 160 3.67 -11.45 -9.01
C MET A 160 3.48 -9.95 -8.91
N ALA A 161 4.41 -9.19 -9.49
CA ALA A 161 4.33 -7.74 -9.60
C ALA A 161 3.91 -7.36 -11.03
N ILE A 162 2.70 -6.83 -11.16
CA ILE A 162 2.20 -6.22 -12.40
C ILE A 162 2.35 -4.70 -12.24
N ILE A 163 3.23 -4.10 -13.04
CA ILE A 163 3.54 -2.67 -13.02
C ILE A 163 3.07 -2.09 -14.35
N ASP A 164 1.83 -1.62 -14.38
CA ASP A 164 1.20 -1.21 -15.64
C ASP A 164 0.39 0.07 -15.45
N ARG A 165 0.65 1.08 -16.28
CA ARG A 165 -0.13 2.33 -16.24
C ARG A 165 -1.64 2.07 -16.36
N ASN A 166 -2.03 1.02 -17.09
CA ASN A 166 -3.42 0.66 -17.34
C ASN A 166 -4.11 0.02 -16.13
N VAL A 167 -3.41 -0.35 -15.04
CA VAL A 167 -4.06 -0.77 -13.78
C VAL A 167 -4.36 0.39 -12.84
N THR A 168 -3.94 1.61 -13.17
CA THR A 168 -4.27 2.82 -12.39
C THR A 168 -5.79 3.04 -12.41
N PRO A 169 -6.45 3.15 -11.23
CA PRO A 169 -7.88 3.41 -11.19
C PRO A 169 -8.26 4.72 -11.88
N LEU A 170 -9.49 4.78 -12.39
CA LEU A 170 -10.05 5.98 -13.01
C LEU A 170 -10.30 7.08 -11.97
N LEU A 171 -10.79 6.67 -10.80
CA LEU A 171 -11.14 7.53 -9.68
C LEU A 171 -10.79 6.82 -8.36
N SER A 172 -10.13 7.52 -7.45
CA SER A 172 -9.92 7.06 -6.08
C SER A 172 -10.80 7.82 -5.08
N VAL A 173 -11.24 7.14 -4.03
CA VAL A 173 -12.05 7.69 -2.93
C VAL A 173 -11.39 7.32 -1.62
N ASN A 174 -11.11 8.32 -0.79
CA ASN A 174 -10.59 8.18 0.56
C ASN A 174 -11.49 8.96 1.52
N ASP A 175 -12.58 8.33 1.96
CA ASP A 175 -13.46 8.87 3.00
C ASP A 175 -13.02 8.35 4.38
N PRO A 176 -12.52 9.22 5.28
CA PRO A 176 -12.13 8.85 6.64
C PRO A 176 -13.22 8.15 7.44
N ASN A 177 -14.51 8.39 7.14
CA ASN A 177 -15.63 7.69 7.80
C ASN A 177 -15.59 6.17 7.56
N MET A 178 -15.09 5.75 6.39
CA MET A 178 -14.93 4.34 6.03
C MET A 178 -13.73 3.69 6.73
N MET A 179 -12.90 4.46 7.42
CA MET A 179 -11.70 4.00 8.13
C MET A 179 -11.88 3.95 9.66
N ILE A 180 -12.95 4.52 10.21
CA ILE A 180 -13.20 4.60 11.67
C ILE A 180 -13.19 3.20 12.31
N ALA A 181 -13.83 2.23 11.64
CA ALA A 181 -14.01 0.88 12.15
C ALA A 181 -12.74 0.02 12.12
N MET A 182 -11.61 0.53 11.57
CA MET A 182 -10.35 -0.20 11.58
C MET A 182 -9.91 -0.54 13.02
N PRO A 183 -9.63 -1.81 13.32
CA PRO A 183 -9.05 -2.21 14.61
C PRO A 183 -7.74 -1.48 14.91
N LYS A 184 -7.38 -1.39 16.19
CA LYS A 184 -6.13 -0.75 16.64
C LYS A 184 -4.90 -1.34 15.95
N SER A 185 -4.77 -2.67 15.96
CA SER A 185 -3.66 -3.39 15.33
C SER A 185 -3.56 -3.12 13.84
N LEU A 186 -4.69 -3.07 13.14
CA LEU A 186 -4.71 -2.74 11.71
C LEU A 186 -4.31 -1.29 11.46
N THR A 187 -4.79 -0.36 12.29
CA THR A 187 -4.42 1.07 12.22
C THR A 187 -2.92 1.29 12.43
N ALA A 188 -2.33 0.60 13.41
CA ALA A 188 -0.89 0.63 13.65
C ALA A 188 -0.10 0.09 12.46
N ALA A 189 -0.46 -1.11 12.00
CA ALA A 189 0.23 -1.80 10.91
C ALA A 189 0.18 -0.98 9.61
N THR A 190 -1.00 -0.50 9.20
CA THR A 190 -1.14 0.26 7.96
C THR A 190 -0.53 1.67 8.07
N GLY A 191 -0.60 2.30 9.24
CA GLY A 191 0.04 3.60 9.44
C GLY A 191 1.57 3.54 9.36
N MET A 192 2.17 2.48 9.92
CA MET A 192 3.60 2.23 9.80
C MET A 192 4.01 1.79 8.39
N ASP A 193 3.11 1.13 7.67
CA ASP A 193 3.26 0.82 6.24
C ASP A 193 3.35 2.10 5.40
N ALA A 194 2.41 3.04 5.58
CA ALA A 194 2.46 4.36 4.96
C ALA A 194 3.73 5.14 5.31
N LEU A 195 4.23 5.02 6.55
CA LEU A 195 5.49 5.64 6.95
C LEU A 195 6.67 5.04 6.19
N THR A 196 6.68 3.71 6.06
CA THR A 196 7.68 2.97 5.30
C THR A 196 7.66 3.41 3.83
N HIS A 197 6.47 3.48 3.21
CA HIS A 197 6.30 3.99 1.85
C HIS A 197 6.93 5.37 1.68
N ALA A 198 6.60 6.31 2.59
CA ALA A 198 7.12 7.67 2.51
C ALA A 198 8.66 7.69 2.64
N ILE A 199 9.22 6.98 3.63
CA ILE A 199 10.67 6.98 3.88
C ILE A 199 11.43 6.32 2.73
N GLU A 200 10.98 5.15 2.27
CA GLU A 200 11.63 4.45 1.16
C GLU A 200 11.55 5.24 -0.15
N ALA A 201 10.39 5.83 -0.46
CA ALA A 201 10.24 6.71 -1.62
C ALA A 201 11.17 7.92 -1.52
N TYR A 202 11.34 8.47 -0.31
CA TYR A 202 12.24 9.60 -0.10
C TYR A 202 13.70 9.21 -0.27
N VAL A 203 14.16 8.08 0.26
CA VAL A 203 15.58 7.70 0.13
C VAL A 203 15.91 6.97 -1.17
N SER A 204 14.90 6.64 -1.99
CA SER A 204 15.04 5.94 -3.25
C SER A 204 15.97 6.64 -4.25
N THR A 205 16.68 5.85 -5.06
CA THR A 205 17.48 6.37 -6.19
C THR A 205 16.63 6.97 -7.32
N ALA A 206 15.31 6.72 -7.32
CA ALA A 206 14.35 7.28 -8.28
C ALA A 206 13.55 8.48 -7.72
N ALA A 207 13.91 8.96 -6.53
CA ALA A 207 13.31 10.14 -5.93
C ALA A 207 13.51 11.40 -6.80
N ASN A 208 12.53 12.29 -6.76
CA ASN A 208 12.53 13.57 -7.46
C ASN A 208 11.77 14.63 -6.62
N PRO A 209 11.83 15.93 -6.97
CA PRO A 209 11.23 16.98 -6.14
C PRO A 209 9.73 16.82 -5.86
N ILE A 210 8.95 16.21 -6.76
CA ILE A 210 7.51 15.97 -6.53
C ILE A 210 7.32 14.86 -5.50
N THR A 211 8.02 13.74 -5.65
CA THR A 211 7.93 12.62 -4.70
C THR A 211 8.47 13.01 -3.33
N ASP A 212 9.51 13.85 -3.29
CA ASP A 212 10.09 14.39 -2.06
C ASP A 212 9.10 15.20 -1.25
N ALA A 213 8.41 16.14 -1.91
CA ALA A 213 7.39 16.97 -1.27
C ALA A 213 6.25 16.11 -0.69
N CYS A 214 5.78 15.12 -1.45
CA CYS A 214 4.73 14.22 -1.00
C CYS A 214 5.18 13.36 0.19
N ALA A 215 6.37 12.76 0.11
CA ALA A 215 6.92 11.90 1.14
C ALA A 215 7.14 12.64 2.47
N LEU A 216 7.74 13.84 2.44
CA LEU A 216 7.98 14.62 3.65
C LEU A 216 6.67 15.03 4.33
N GLN A 217 5.68 15.47 3.55
CA GLN A 217 4.37 15.82 4.10
C GLN A 217 3.64 14.59 4.67
N ALA A 218 3.76 13.43 4.02
CA ALA A 218 3.23 12.18 4.54
C ALA A 218 3.85 11.81 5.89
N MET A 219 5.19 11.86 6.02
CA MET A 219 5.88 11.60 7.28
C MET A 219 5.42 12.53 8.40
N ALA A 220 5.28 13.83 8.10
CA ALA A 220 4.83 14.82 9.07
C ALA A 220 3.40 14.56 9.55
N LEU A 221 2.48 14.24 8.64
CA LEU A 221 1.11 13.88 9.02
C LEU A 221 1.08 12.60 9.86
N ILE A 222 1.84 11.56 9.48
CA ILE A 222 1.87 10.28 10.20
C ILE A 222 2.42 10.47 11.61
N ALA A 223 3.57 11.14 11.75
CA ALA A 223 4.22 11.38 13.03
C ALA A 223 3.30 12.12 14.02
N ASN A 224 2.47 13.04 13.52
CA ASN A 224 1.56 13.84 14.33
C ASN A 224 0.21 13.16 14.61
N ASN A 225 -0.23 12.16 13.84
CA ASN A 225 -1.61 11.67 13.92
C ASN A 225 -1.76 10.16 14.16
N LEU A 226 -0.75 9.34 13.86
CA LEU A 226 -0.88 7.89 13.95
C LEU A 226 -1.17 7.43 15.38
N ARG A 227 -0.52 8.03 16.39
CA ARG A 227 -0.75 7.71 17.81
C ARG A 227 -2.18 8.00 18.25
N ASP A 228 -2.74 9.10 17.76
CA ASP A 228 -4.10 9.52 18.09
C ASP A 228 -5.14 8.62 17.41
N ALA A 229 -4.93 8.30 16.13
CA ALA A 229 -5.79 7.37 15.40
C ALA A 229 -5.74 5.95 15.98
N PHE A 230 -4.56 5.52 16.48
CA PHE A 230 -4.39 4.24 17.17
C PHE A 230 -5.08 4.23 18.54
N THR A 231 -4.89 5.28 19.35
CA THR A 231 -5.43 5.36 20.71
C THR A 231 -6.94 5.49 20.70
N ASN A 232 -7.47 6.36 19.82
CA ASN A 232 -8.89 6.62 19.62
C ASN A 232 -9.25 6.53 18.13
N GLY A 233 -9.67 5.35 17.68
CA GLY A 233 -10.07 5.11 16.28
C GLY A 233 -11.24 5.95 15.77
N ALA A 234 -12.01 6.58 16.67
CA ALA A 234 -13.10 7.50 16.34
C ALA A 234 -12.66 8.97 16.25
N ASN A 235 -11.37 9.28 16.48
CA ASN A 235 -10.84 10.62 16.26
C ASN A 235 -10.80 10.92 14.75
N ILE A 236 -11.86 11.55 14.24
CA ILE A 236 -12.04 11.79 12.81
C ILE A 236 -10.93 12.68 12.22
N THR A 237 -10.43 13.67 12.98
CA THR A 237 -9.32 14.51 12.54
C THR A 237 -8.04 13.71 12.32
N ALA A 238 -7.73 12.80 13.26
CA ALA A 238 -6.56 11.92 13.11
C ALA A 238 -6.76 10.93 11.94
N ARG A 239 -7.97 10.38 11.77
CA ARG A 239 -8.32 9.51 10.63
C ARG A 239 -8.18 10.23 9.29
N GLU A 240 -8.68 11.46 9.20
CA GLU A 240 -8.58 12.28 7.99
C GLU A 240 -7.13 12.61 7.64
N ASN A 241 -6.35 13.05 8.62
CA ASN A 241 -4.93 13.29 8.41
C ASN A 241 -4.16 12.03 7.98
N MET A 242 -4.49 10.87 8.54
CA MET A 242 -3.89 9.59 8.12
C MET A 242 -4.34 9.16 6.71
N ALA A 243 -5.59 9.46 6.31
CA ALA A 243 -6.09 9.22 4.95
C ALA A 243 -5.39 10.10 3.91
N TYR A 244 -5.08 11.36 4.24
CA TYR A 244 -4.22 12.19 3.40
C TYR A 244 -2.77 11.70 3.40
N ALA A 245 -2.24 11.29 4.56
CA ALA A 245 -0.84 10.90 4.68
C ALA A 245 -0.52 9.64 3.87
N GLN A 246 -1.38 8.61 3.95
CA GLN A 246 -1.21 7.39 3.18
C GLN A 246 -1.28 7.67 1.67
N PHE A 247 -2.17 8.58 1.24
CA PHE A 247 -2.33 8.94 -0.16
C PHE A 247 -1.12 9.69 -0.69
N LEU A 248 -0.57 10.63 0.10
CA LEU A 248 0.67 11.34 -0.20
C LEU A 248 1.88 10.39 -0.25
N ALA A 249 1.95 9.43 0.67
CA ALA A 249 2.96 8.38 0.60
C ALA A 249 2.82 7.57 -0.70
N GLY A 250 1.58 7.23 -1.08
CA GLY A 250 1.19 6.64 -2.37
C GLY A 250 1.71 7.41 -3.57
N MET A 251 1.42 8.70 -3.63
CA MET A 251 1.91 9.62 -4.66
C MET A 251 3.44 9.59 -4.80
N ALA A 252 4.15 9.47 -3.67
CA ALA A 252 5.60 9.37 -3.66
C ALA A 252 6.06 8.00 -4.20
N PHE A 253 5.68 6.89 -3.56
CA PHE A 253 6.26 5.58 -3.87
C PHE A 253 5.78 5.01 -5.21
N ASN A 254 4.58 5.39 -5.68
CA ASN A 254 4.10 4.99 -7.00
C ASN A 254 5.06 5.45 -8.13
N ASN A 255 5.84 6.49 -7.86
CA ASN A 255 6.67 7.21 -8.82
C ASN A 255 8.17 7.16 -8.50
N ALA A 256 8.55 7.02 -7.23
CA ALA A 256 9.92 6.81 -6.78
C ALA A 256 10.24 5.34 -6.46
N SER A 257 9.26 4.43 -6.54
CA SER A 257 9.39 3.06 -6.04
C SER A 257 9.77 3.04 -4.55
N LEU A 258 10.35 1.94 -4.09
CA LEU A 258 10.59 1.62 -2.68
C LEU A 258 12.05 1.18 -2.46
N GLY A 259 12.32 0.36 -1.46
CA GLY A 259 13.66 -0.13 -1.15
C GLY A 259 13.65 -1.51 -0.50
N TYR A 260 14.68 -1.76 0.32
CA TYR A 260 14.87 -3.07 0.93
C TYR A 260 13.88 -3.43 2.03
N VAL A 261 13.17 -2.47 2.65
CA VAL A 261 12.13 -2.80 3.63
C VAL A 261 11.04 -3.64 2.95
N HIS A 262 10.49 -3.14 1.84
CA HIS A 262 9.47 -3.86 1.08
C HIS A 262 10.02 -5.13 0.43
N ALA A 263 11.22 -5.07 -0.17
CA ALA A 263 11.84 -6.22 -0.80
C ALA A 263 11.98 -7.42 0.17
N MET A 264 12.33 -7.14 1.43
CA MET A 264 12.44 -8.13 2.49
C MET A 264 11.07 -8.52 3.06
N ALA A 265 10.16 -7.57 3.29
CA ALA A 265 8.82 -7.82 3.84
C ALA A 265 7.95 -8.66 2.90
N HIS A 266 8.10 -8.53 1.57
CA HIS A 266 7.41 -9.39 0.60
C HIS A 266 7.73 -10.87 0.80
N GLN A 267 8.97 -11.19 1.19
CA GLN A 267 9.39 -12.57 1.42
C GLN A 267 8.76 -13.14 2.69
N LEU A 268 8.67 -12.32 3.74
CA LEU A 268 7.99 -12.69 4.98
C LEU A 268 6.50 -12.94 4.75
N GLY A 269 5.84 -12.05 3.99
CA GLY A 269 4.42 -12.19 3.65
C GLY A 269 4.13 -13.34 2.66
N GLY A 270 5.06 -13.68 1.77
CA GLY A 270 4.90 -14.81 0.85
C GLY A 270 5.21 -16.17 1.49
N PHE A 271 6.23 -16.24 2.35
CA PHE A 271 6.72 -17.49 2.93
C PHE A 271 5.97 -17.90 4.21
N TYR A 272 5.60 -16.94 5.06
CA TYR A 272 4.93 -17.20 6.34
C TYR A 272 3.48 -16.69 6.40
N ASP A 273 2.96 -16.10 5.31
CA ASP A 273 1.64 -15.44 5.28
C ASP A 273 1.48 -14.35 6.37
N LEU A 274 2.58 -13.66 6.70
CA LEU A 274 2.57 -12.61 7.72
C LEU A 274 1.94 -11.30 7.21
N PRO A 275 1.29 -10.51 8.10
CA PRO A 275 0.72 -9.21 7.74
C PRO A 275 1.78 -8.22 7.22
N HIS A 276 1.55 -7.68 6.02
CA HIS A 276 2.50 -6.83 5.29
C HIS A 276 2.99 -5.62 6.11
N GLY A 277 2.06 -4.79 6.61
CA GLY A 277 2.42 -3.57 7.34
C GLY A 277 3.20 -3.83 8.63
N VAL A 278 2.95 -4.97 9.29
CA VAL A 278 3.73 -5.37 10.48
C VAL A 278 5.16 -5.75 10.10
N CYS A 279 5.34 -6.51 9.02
CA CYS A 279 6.67 -6.89 8.52
C CYS A 279 7.48 -5.64 8.14
N ASN A 280 6.87 -4.71 7.41
CA ASN A 280 7.50 -3.43 7.05
C ASN A 280 7.89 -2.63 8.29
N ALA A 281 6.97 -2.48 9.25
CA ALA A 281 7.20 -1.72 10.48
C ALA A 281 8.38 -2.26 11.32
N VAL A 282 8.49 -3.59 11.43
CA VAL A 282 9.60 -4.25 12.14
C VAL A 282 10.93 -4.02 11.43
N LEU A 283 10.96 -4.19 10.10
CA LEU A 283 12.20 -4.11 9.31
C LEU A 283 12.71 -2.67 9.09
N LEU A 284 11.81 -1.68 9.05
CA LEU A 284 12.10 -0.29 8.71
C LEU A 284 13.34 0.28 9.44
N PRO A 285 13.43 0.30 10.78
CA PRO A 285 14.57 0.91 11.46
C PRO A 285 15.91 0.19 11.19
N HIS A 286 15.90 -1.09 10.83
CA HIS A 286 17.11 -1.87 10.56
C HIS A 286 17.63 -1.59 9.13
N VAL A 287 16.73 -1.54 8.15
CA VAL A 287 17.08 -1.17 6.78
C VAL A 287 17.54 0.29 6.71
N GLN A 288 16.88 1.22 7.42
CA GLN A 288 17.34 2.61 7.41
C GLN A 288 18.70 2.80 8.10
N ARG A 289 19.04 1.97 9.10
CA ARG A 289 20.40 1.92 9.66
C ARG A 289 21.42 1.48 8.60
N PHE A 290 21.09 0.48 7.79
CA PHE A 290 21.94 0.06 6.67
C PHE A 290 22.10 1.17 5.62
N ASN A 291 21.00 1.85 5.27
CA ASN A 291 20.98 2.94 4.28
C ASN A 291 21.65 4.23 4.77
N ALA A 292 21.75 4.45 6.09
CA ALA A 292 22.31 5.68 6.67
C ALA A 292 23.74 5.99 6.20
N SER A 293 24.53 4.96 5.84
CA SER A 293 25.88 5.15 5.28
C SER A 293 25.92 5.96 3.97
N VAL A 294 24.84 5.99 3.19
CA VAL A 294 24.74 6.73 1.91
C VAL A 294 23.61 7.77 1.92
N SER A 295 22.62 7.63 2.80
CA SER A 295 21.42 8.48 2.85
C SER A 295 21.34 9.33 4.11
N ALA A 296 22.43 9.48 4.88
CA ALA A 296 22.44 10.20 6.16
C ALA A 296 21.74 11.57 6.11
N ALA A 297 22.08 12.40 5.12
CA ALA A 297 21.47 13.73 4.97
C ALA A 297 19.95 13.67 4.75
N ARG A 298 19.47 12.76 3.91
CA ARG A 298 18.03 12.58 3.68
C ARG A 298 17.33 12.00 4.90
N LEU A 299 18.00 11.14 5.67
CA LEU A 299 17.46 10.67 6.95
C LEU A 299 17.44 11.79 8.01
N THR A 300 18.32 12.79 7.96
CA THR A 300 18.16 14.01 8.78
C THR A 300 16.84 14.73 8.46
N ASP A 301 16.47 14.82 7.18
CA ASP A 301 15.19 15.40 6.78
C ASP A 301 14.00 14.55 7.27
N VAL A 302 14.12 13.22 7.26
CA VAL A 302 13.15 12.30 7.87
C VAL A 302 12.99 12.60 9.37
N ALA A 303 14.10 12.75 10.11
CA ALA A 303 14.04 13.09 11.54
C ALA A 303 13.27 14.40 11.75
N HIS A 304 13.57 15.42 10.93
CA HIS A 304 12.88 16.70 11.01
C HIS A 304 11.39 16.60 10.71
N ALA A 305 11.01 15.89 9.64
CA ALA A 305 9.60 15.66 9.28
C ALA A 305 8.85 14.90 10.39
N MET A 306 9.53 14.00 11.11
CA MET A 306 8.98 13.29 12.26
C MET A 306 8.99 14.10 13.57
N GLY A 307 9.36 15.39 13.52
CA GLY A 307 9.29 16.32 14.65
C GLY A 307 10.56 16.41 15.52
N CYS A 308 11.69 15.82 15.09
CA CYS A 308 12.94 15.93 15.83
C CYS A 308 13.61 17.30 15.63
N ASN A 309 14.28 17.80 16.67
CA ASN A 309 15.15 18.97 16.55
C ASN A 309 16.51 18.56 15.98
N ILE A 310 16.76 18.92 14.72
CA ILE A 310 17.99 18.58 13.99
C ILE A 310 19.06 19.67 14.04
N ARG A 311 18.82 20.79 14.73
CA ARG A 311 19.74 21.93 14.72
C ARG A 311 21.08 21.56 15.36
N GLY A 312 22.15 21.69 14.59
CA GLY A 312 23.51 21.43 15.04
C GLY A 312 23.91 19.95 15.00
N LEU A 313 23.03 19.05 14.56
CA LEU A 313 23.38 17.66 14.33
C LEU A 313 24.17 17.53 13.02
N SER A 314 25.18 16.67 13.02
CA SER A 314 25.77 16.13 11.80
C SER A 314 24.75 15.25 11.05
N PRO A 315 24.95 14.98 9.75
CA PRO A 315 24.09 14.06 9.01
C PRO A 315 23.96 12.68 9.67
N GLN A 316 25.03 12.16 10.27
CA GLN A 316 25.01 10.85 10.94
C GLN A 316 24.17 10.88 12.22
N GLU A 317 24.28 11.95 13.01
CA GLU A 317 23.45 12.14 14.20
C GLU A 317 21.97 12.35 13.83
N GLY A 318 21.70 13.10 12.76
CA GLY A 318 20.34 13.27 12.22
C GLY A 318 19.73 11.95 11.73
N ALA A 319 20.49 11.13 11.04
CA ALA A 319 20.05 9.79 10.62
C ALA A 319 19.75 8.88 11.81
N GLN A 320 20.58 8.92 12.85
CA GLN A 320 20.35 8.17 14.09
C GLN A 320 19.07 8.67 14.81
N ALA A 321 18.83 9.99 14.85
CA ALA A 321 17.61 10.56 15.40
C ALA A 321 16.35 10.10 14.63
N ALA A 322 16.40 9.98 13.30
CA ALA A 322 15.30 9.42 12.51
C ALA A 322 15.01 7.96 12.89
N ILE A 323 16.05 7.12 12.97
CA ILE A 323 15.91 5.70 13.33
C ILE A 323 15.31 5.55 14.74
N GLU A 324 15.69 6.41 15.67
CA GLU A 324 15.11 6.45 17.02
C GLU A 324 13.64 6.90 17.02
N ALA A 325 13.29 7.92 16.23
CA ALA A 325 11.91 8.38 16.07
C ALA A 325 11.00 7.29 15.47
N ILE A 326 11.48 6.56 14.46
CA ILE A 326 10.80 5.41 13.87
C ILE A 326 10.54 4.34 14.93
N ARG A 327 11.56 3.95 15.71
CA ARG A 327 11.43 2.96 16.78
C ARG A 327 10.45 3.41 17.86
N ALA A 328 10.53 4.67 18.27
CA ALA A 328 9.65 5.24 19.28
C ALA A 328 8.19 5.27 18.82
N LEU A 329 7.93 5.61 17.56
CA LEU A 329 6.59 5.56 16.99
C LEU A 329 6.08 4.12 16.88
N SER A 330 6.88 3.20 16.34
CA SER A 330 6.56 1.77 16.22
C SER A 330 6.16 1.16 17.56
N ALA A 331 6.94 1.43 18.62
CA ALA A 331 6.62 1.00 19.99
C ALA A 331 5.36 1.66 20.56
N ALA A 332 5.14 2.95 20.29
CA ALA A 332 3.98 3.70 20.79
C ALA A 332 2.65 3.22 20.19
N VAL A 333 2.67 2.55 19.03
CA VAL A 333 1.50 1.92 18.43
C VAL A 333 1.54 0.39 18.48
N GLU A 334 2.33 -0.16 19.40
CA GLU A 334 2.33 -1.58 19.77
C GLU A 334 2.69 -2.54 18.61
N ILE A 335 3.56 -2.11 17.69
CA ILE A 335 4.15 -3.04 16.71
C ILE A 335 5.04 -4.06 17.45
N PRO A 336 5.01 -5.35 17.08
CA PRO A 336 5.92 -6.36 17.60
C PRO A 336 7.39 -5.91 17.58
N ALA A 337 8.14 -6.27 18.61
CA ALA A 337 9.51 -5.78 18.79
C ALA A 337 10.52 -6.37 17.80
N GLY A 338 10.19 -7.49 17.13
CA GLY A 338 11.10 -8.22 16.26
C GLY A 338 10.42 -9.38 15.54
N LEU A 339 11.14 -9.97 14.59
CA LEU A 339 10.68 -11.06 13.72
C LEU A 339 10.50 -12.38 14.48
N ALA A 340 11.23 -12.61 15.58
CA ALA A 340 11.04 -13.81 16.40
C ALA A 340 9.63 -13.89 17.00
N VAL A 341 9.03 -12.74 17.36
CA VAL A 341 7.65 -12.66 17.87
C VAL A 341 6.63 -13.07 16.80
N LEU A 342 6.97 -12.90 15.52
CA LEU A 342 6.17 -13.30 14.38
C LEU A 342 6.40 -14.75 13.95
N GLY A 343 7.28 -15.49 14.65
CA GLY A 343 7.59 -16.89 14.34
C GLY A 343 8.58 -17.08 13.19
N VAL A 344 9.25 -16.02 12.74
CA VAL A 344 10.30 -16.11 11.72
C VAL A 344 11.51 -16.84 12.29
N LYS A 345 12.15 -17.67 11.47
CA LYS A 345 13.29 -18.49 11.89
C LYS A 345 14.55 -18.11 11.12
N GLU A 346 15.67 -18.12 11.82
CA GLU A 346 16.98 -17.83 11.23
C GLU A 346 17.38 -18.84 10.13
N GLU A 347 16.91 -20.10 10.23
CA GLU A 347 17.16 -21.15 9.23
C GLU A 347 16.63 -20.78 7.82
N ASP A 348 15.63 -19.90 7.76
CA ASP A 348 14.99 -19.46 6.51
C ASP A 348 15.68 -18.21 5.89
N PHE A 349 16.61 -17.56 6.60
CA PHE A 349 17.27 -16.34 6.10
C PHE A 349 17.98 -16.50 4.75
N PRO A 350 18.66 -17.62 4.44
CA PRO A 350 19.28 -17.78 3.12
C PRO A 350 18.28 -17.71 1.97
N ILE A 351 17.10 -18.33 2.10
CA ILE A 351 16.08 -18.31 1.05
C ILE A 351 15.37 -16.97 0.97
N LEU A 352 15.01 -16.37 2.13
CA LEU A 352 14.38 -15.05 2.20
C LEU A 352 15.30 -13.98 1.60
N ALA A 353 16.59 -13.96 1.96
CA ALA A 353 17.55 -12.99 1.44
C ALA A 353 17.79 -13.16 -0.06
N THR A 354 17.88 -14.40 -0.54
CA THR A 354 18.05 -14.69 -1.98
C THR A 354 16.87 -14.16 -2.79
N ASN A 355 15.64 -14.29 -2.28
CA ASN A 355 14.47 -13.79 -2.97
C ASN A 355 14.31 -12.27 -2.83
N ALA A 356 14.64 -11.70 -1.67
CA ALA A 356 14.62 -10.24 -1.46
C ALA A 356 15.56 -9.51 -2.45
N LEU A 357 16.72 -10.08 -2.77
CA LEU A 357 17.64 -9.53 -3.78
C LEU A 357 17.10 -9.58 -5.22
N LYS A 358 16.08 -10.40 -5.49
CA LYS A 358 15.40 -10.51 -6.79
C LYS A 358 14.14 -9.63 -6.86
N ASP A 359 13.68 -9.11 -5.73
CA ASP A 359 12.48 -8.29 -5.66
C ASP A 359 12.70 -6.93 -6.34
N ALA A 360 11.71 -6.49 -7.11
CA ALA A 360 11.78 -5.27 -7.89
C ALA A 360 11.96 -4.01 -7.02
N CYS A 361 11.44 -4.00 -5.78
CA CYS A 361 11.60 -2.88 -4.85
C CYS A 361 13.07 -2.65 -4.47
N GLY A 362 13.88 -3.71 -4.43
CA GLY A 362 15.30 -3.63 -4.08
C GLY A 362 16.15 -2.88 -5.12
N LEU A 363 15.66 -2.73 -6.36
CA LEU A 363 16.37 -2.06 -7.45
C LEU A 363 16.64 -0.58 -7.16
N THR A 364 15.73 0.07 -6.44
CA THR A 364 15.77 1.50 -6.14
C THR A 364 16.27 1.83 -4.74
N ASN A 365 16.70 0.82 -3.96
CA ASN A 365 17.30 1.06 -2.65
C ASN A 365 18.61 1.87 -2.82
N PRO A 366 18.85 2.93 -2.01
CA PRO A 366 20.00 3.83 -2.18
C PRO A 366 21.36 3.15 -2.01
N ARG A 367 21.40 2.08 -1.22
CA ARG A 367 22.61 1.27 -1.00
C ARG A 367 22.38 -0.13 -1.54
N ARG A 368 23.21 -0.60 -2.46
CA ARG A 368 23.18 -2.01 -2.87
C ARG A 368 23.67 -2.89 -1.72
N ALA A 369 23.00 -4.02 -1.51
CA ALA A 369 23.39 -5.06 -0.57
C ALA A 369 23.81 -6.33 -1.31
N ASP A 370 24.72 -7.08 -0.71
CA ASP A 370 24.95 -8.49 -1.03
C ASP A 370 24.06 -9.42 -0.17
N LEU A 371 24.14 -10.72 -0.42
CA LEU A 371 23.34 -11.73 0.27
C LEU A 371 23.62 -11.78 1.77
N GLU A 372 24.87 -11.60 2.18
CA GLU A 372 25.26 -11.65 3.60
C GLU A 372 24.72 -10.45 4.36
N GLN A 373 24.74 -9.26 3.73
CA GLN A 373 24.18 -8.04 4.28
C GLN A 373 22.66 -8.10 4.45
N ILE A 374 21.91 -8.69 3.51
CA ILE A 374 20.47 -8.87 3.69
C ILE A 374 20.17 -9.85 4.82
N GLN A 375 20.90 -10.98 4.91
CA GLN A 375 20.75 -11.90 6.04
C GLN A 375 21.08 -11.23 7.37
N GLU A 376 22.09 -10.36 7.40
CA GLU A 376 22.44 -9.62 8.61
C GLU A 376 21.36 -8.63 9.03
N ILE A 377 20.68 -7.97 8.08
CA ILE A 377 19.52 -7.12 8.40
C ILE A 377 18.40 -7.97 9.04
N PHE A 378 18.13 -9.18 8.52
CA PHE A 378 17.16 -10.10 9.14
C PHE A 378 17.58 -10.49 10.57
N ARG A 379 18.85 -10.84 10.80
CA ARG A 379 19.37 -11.15 12.15
C ARG A 379 19.20 -9.98 13.11
N GLN A 380 19.47 -8.76 12.65
CA GLN A 380 19.32 -7.56 13.46
C GLN A 380 17.86 -7.26 13.82
N ALA A 381 16.91 -7.75 13.03
CA ALA A 381 15.48 -7.56 13.23
C ALA A 381 14.81 -8.71 14.01
N MET A 382 15.56 -9.70 14.50
CA MET A 382 15.03 -10.84 15.26
C MET A 382 14.40 -10.44 16.59
#